data_AF-I4D4F6-F1
#
_entry.id   AF-I4D4F6-F1
#
_cell.length_a   1.000
_cell.length_b   1.000
_cell.length_c   1.000
_cell.angle_alpha   90.00
_cell.angle_beta   90.00
_cell.angle_gamma   90.00
#
_symmetry.space_group_name_H-M   'P 1'
#
loop_
_entity.id
_entity.type
_entity.pdbx_description
1 polymer ?
#
loop_
_entity_poly.entity_id
_entity_poly.type
_entity_poly.pdbx_seq_one_letter_code
_entity_poly.pdbx_strand_id
1 'polypeptide(L)'
;MKQRITTDQLQQLSMEQRNKLKEWWMPSFGDLFVFEEYCDENLFDSEDEININFFNAKIKPYSLPLLTIGQCFSLLEPYRPNLQKDHVQEDLWTLEIKIDNKSETIIKRDLIDALFEAIKLILV
;
A
#
# COMPACT_ATOMS: atom_id res chain seq x y z
N MET A 1 0.77 -17.12 -2.95
CA MET A 1 0.20 -15.80 -3.29
C MET A 1 0.68 -14.78 -2.28
N LYS A 2 1.19 -13.64 -2.76
CA LYS A 2 1.52 -12.49 -1.91
C LYS A 2 0.23 -11.95 -1.29
N GLN A 3 0.23 -11.71 0.03
CA GLN A 3 -0.96 -11.27 0.78
C GLN A 3 -1.01 -9.74 1.01
N ARG A 4 0.12 -9.07 0.75
CA ARG A 4 0.32 -7.64 0.99
C ARG A 4 1.25 -7.05 -0.07
N ILE A 5 1.16 -5.74 -0.29
CA ILE A 5 2.14 -5.03 -1.13
C ILE A 5 3.53 -5.16 -0.51
N THR A 6 4.54 -5.28 -1.37
CA THR A 6 5.93 -5.49 -0.98
C THR A 6 6.68 -4.16 -0.82
N THR A 7 7.82 -4.21 -0.14
CA THR A 7 8.77 -3.09 -0.05
C THR A 7 9.21 -2.61 -1.43
N ASP A 8 9.49 -3.54 -2.34
CA ASP A 8 9.91 -3.26 -3.71
C ASP A 8 8.80 -2.58 -4.52
N GLN A 9 7.54 -2.89 -4.23
CA GLN A 9 6.41 -2.18 -4.81
C GLN A 9 6.32 -0.75 -4.28
N LEU A 10 6.42 -0.56 -2.96
CA LEU A 10 6.38 0.78 -2.35
C LEU A 10 7.49 1.70 -2.87
N GLN A 11 8.67 1.15 -3.17
CA GLN A 11 9.77 1.91 -3.77
C GLN A 11 9.44 2.47 -5.16
N GLN A 12 8.49 1.87 -5.90
CA GLN A 12 8.06 2.34 -7.22
C GLN A 12 7.17 3.59 -7.16
N LEU A 13 6.65 3.95 -5.98
CA LEU A 13 5.81 5.13 -5.81
C LEU A 13 6.65 6.41 -5.91
N SER A 14 6.11 7.42 -6.61
CA SER A 14 6.64 8.78 -6.59
C SER A 14 6.51 9.40 -5.20
N MET A 15 7.25 10.49 -4.93
CA MET A 15 7.14 11.19 -3.64
C MET A 15 5.71 11.69 -3.36
N GLU A 16 5.01 12.16 -4.40
CA GLU A 16 3.61 12.60 -4.30
C GLU A 16 2.68 11.44 -3.94
N GLN A 17 2.80 10.30 -4.63
CA GLN A 17 2.02 9.10 -4.34
C GLN A 17 2.27 8.59 -2.92
N ARG A 18 3.52 8.62 -2.47
CA ARG A 18 3.90 8.25 -1.09
C ARG A 18 3.23 9.16 -0.06
N ASN A 19 3.18 10.46 -0.32
CA ASN A 19 2.55 11.42 0.59
C ASN A 19 1.04 11.21 0.66
N LYS A 20 0.36 11.05 -0.49
CA LYS A 20 -1.08 10.72 -0.53
C LYS A 20 -1.40 9.40 0.17
N LEU A 21 -0.55 8.38 0.00
CA LEU A 21 -0.73 7.10 0.68
C LEU A 21 -0.62 7.22 2.21
N LYS A 22 0.26 8.11 2.70
CA LYS A 22 0.40 8.38 4.14
C LYS A 22 -0.80 9.10 4.73
N GLU A 23 -1.53 9.93 3.96
CA GLU A 23 -2.76 10.56 4.44
C GLU A 23 -3.86 9.53 4.75
N TRP A 24 -3.91 8.46 3.98
CA TRP A 24 -4.83 7.34 4.16
C TRP A 24 -4.43 6.37 5.26
N TRP A 25 -3.21 6.48 5.76
CA TRP A 25 -2.64 5.54 6.71
C TRP A 25 -2.33 6.20 8.04
N MET A 26 -3.04 5.76 9.07
CA MET A 26 -2.72 6.10 10.44
C MET A 26 -1.97 4.90 11.06
N PRO A 27 -0.62 4.88 11.07
CA PRO A 27 0.13 3.76 11.59
C PRO A 27 -0.21 3.54 13.06
N SER A 28 -0.52 2.29 13.40
CA SER A 28 -0.42 1.76 14.74
C SER A 28 0.95 1.08 14.90
N PHE A 29 1.46 1.02 16.14
CA PHE A 29 2.71 0.34 16.43
C PHE A 29 2.60 -1.14 15.98
N GLY A 30 3.54 -1.61 15.15
CA GLY A 30 3.54 -2.99 14.60
C GLY A 30 3.07 -3.17 13.14
N ASP A 31 2.46 -2.16 12.51
CA ASP A 31 1.85 -2.28 11.15
C ASP A 31 2.65 -1.59 10.03
N LEU A 32 3.96 -1.39 10.21
CA LEU A 32 4.76 -0.49 9.38
C LEU A 32 6.08 -1.08 8.88
N PHE A 33 6.51 -0.59 7.72
CA PHE A 33 7.87 -0.77 7.21
C PHE A 33 8.64 0.54 7.33
N VAL A 34 9.87 0.45 7.81
CA VAL A 34 10.84 1.55 7.92
C VAL A 34 12.06 1.15 7.10
N PHE A 35 12.59 2.06 6.29
CA PHE A 35 13.85 1.82 5.60
C PHE A 35 15.00 1.77 6.63
N GLU A 36 15.96 0.85 6.45
CA GLU A 36 17.06 0.58 7.41
C GLU A 36 17.81 1.86 7.83
N GLU A 37 17.95 2.81 6.93
CA GLU A 37 18.58 4.12 7.15
C GLU A 37 17.91 4.98 8.25
N TYR A 38 16.71 4.59 8.72
CA TYR A 38 15.98 5.25 9.79
C TYR A 38 15.76 4.37 11.04
N CYS A 39 16.36 3.17 11.09
CA CYS A 39 16.28 2.27 12.25
C CYS A 39 17.56 2.37 13.10
N ASP A 40 17.46 2.94 14.31
CA ASP A 40 18.46 2.73 15.37
C ASP A 40 18.18 1.36 16.04
N GLU A 41 19.23 0.63 16.40
CA GLU A 41 19.14 -0.75 16.92
C GLU A 41 18.39 -0.83 18.27
N ASN A 42 18.24 0.30 18.97
CA ASN A 42 17.62 0.38 20.30
C ASN A 42 16.14 0.82 20.28
N LEU A 43 15.55 0.98 19.09
CA LEU A 43 14.37 1.83 18.93
C LEU A 43 13.00 1.19 19.24
N PHE A 44 12.98 -0.05 19.73
CA PHE A 44 11.74 -0.81 19.93
C PHE A 44 11.70 -1.64 21.23
N ASP A 45 12.55 -1.34 22.20
CA ASP A 45 12.63 -2.12 23.44
C ASP A 45 11.44 -1.90 24.40
N SER A 46 10.69 -0.80 24.25
CA SER A 46 9.51 -0.46 25.07
C SER A 46 8.52 0.48 24.37
N GLU A 47 7.21 0.29 24.57
CA GLU A 47 6.15 1.25 24.16
C GLU A 47 6.02 2.41 25.18
N ASP A 48 7.11 3.09 25.49
CA ASP A 48 7.05 4.28 26.34
C ASP A 48 6.84 5.56 25.53
N GLU A 49 6.45 6.63 26.23
CA GLU A 49 6.14 7.94 25.64
C GLU A 49 7.32 8.53 24.84
N ILE A 50 8.55 8.19 25.20
CA ILE A 50 9.77 8.65 24.51
C ILE A 50 9.88 7.95 23.16
N ASN A 51 9.71 6.63 23.13
CA ASN A 51 9.74 5.84 21.90
C ASN A 51 8.56 6.18 20.98
N ILE A 52 7.37 6.43 21.51
CA ILE A 52 6.20 6.88 20.71
C ILE A 52 6.45 8.27 20.10
N ASN A 53 6.99 9.21 20.87
CA ASN A 53 7.31 10.55 20.37
C ASN A 53 8.41 10.51 19.32
N PHE A 54 9.46 9.72 19.55
CA PHE A 54 10.52 9.50 18.57
C PHE A 54 9.97 8.83 17.30
N PHE A 55 9.17 7.78 17.44
CA PHE A 55 8.51 7.10 16.34
C PHE A 55 7.70 8.08 15.48
N ASN A 56 6.86 8.90 16.11
CA ASN A 56 6.05 9.89 15.41
C ASN A 56 6.89 10.97 14.71
N ALA A 57 8.00 11.40 15.31
CA ALA A 57 8.83 12.47 14.78
C ALA A 57 9.85 12.02 13.73
N LYS A 58 10.37 10.79 13.83
CA LYS A 58 11.54 10.32 13.07
C LYS A 58 11.26 9.16 12.13
N ILE A 59 10.28 8.32 12.42
CA ILE A 59 10.00 7.11 11.64
C ILE A 59 8.73 7.24 10.83
N LYS A 60 7.64 7.65 11.49
CA LYS A 60 6.32 7.83 10.86
C LYS A 60 6.37 8.64 9.57
N PRO A 61 7.15 9.75 9.47
CA PRO A 61 7.22 10.54 8.24
C PRO A 61 7.85 9.80 7.05
N TYR A 62 8.60 8.72 7.27
CA TYR A 62 9.29 7.95 6.22
C TYR A 62 8.70 6.56 6.01
N SER A 63 7.86 6.11 6.93
CA SER A 63 7.19 4.81 6.84
C SER A 63 6.06 4.81 5.79
N LEU A 64 5.83 3.64 5.19
CA LEU A 64 4.74 3.38 4.25
C LEU A 64 4.00 2.11 4.66
N PRO A 65 2.67 2.04 4.47
CA PRO A 65 1.89 0.88 4.87
C PRO A 65 2.19 -0.31 3.96
N LEU A 66 2.38 -1.51 4.54
CA LEU A 66 2.36 -2.77 3.80
C LEU A 66 0.91 -3.26 3.67
N LEU A 67 0.09 -2.54 2.90
CA LEU A 67 -1.33 -2.82 2.74
C LEU A 67 -1.59 -4.28 2.33
N THR A 68 -2.46 -4.94 3.10
CA THR A 68 -3.05 -6.24 2.76
C THR A 68 -4.04 -6.11 1.60
N ILE A 69 -4.40 -7.24 0.99
CA ILE A 69 -5.45 -7.29 -0.06
C ILE A 69 -6.74 -6.58 0.40
N GLY A 70 -7.19 -6.84 1.63
CA GLY A 70 -8.41 -6.22 2.18
C GLY A 70 -8.30 -4.70 2.27
N GLN A 71 -7.17 -4.18 2.76
CA GLN A 71 -6.93 -2.75 2.85
C GLN A 71 -6.82 -2.09 1.47
N CYS A 72 -6.23 -2.78 0.48
CA CYS A 72 -6.23 -2.30 -0.90
C CYS A 72 -7.66 -2.16 -1.45
N PHE A 73 -8.54 -3.12 -1.18
CA PHE A 73 -9.95 -3.00 -1.58
C PHE A 73 -10.67 -1.85 -0.89
N SER A 74 -10.45 -1.65 0.42
CA SER A 74 -11.02 -0.51 1.13
C SER A 74 -10.57 0.83 0.53
N LEU A 75 -9.30 0.93 0.14
CA LEU A 75 -8.77 2.14 -0.52
C LEU A 75 -9.39 2.37 -1.91
N LEU A 76 -9.66 1.27 -2.64
CA LEU A 76 -10.23 1.32 -3.98
C LEU A 76 -11.76 1.41 -3.99
N GLU A 77 -12.46 1.18 -2.87
CA GLU A 77 -13.92 1.13 -2.76
C GLU A 77 -14.63 2.32 -3.44
N PRO A 78 -14.19 3.59 -3.29
CA PRO A 78 -14.82 4.73 -3.96
C PRO A 78 -14.82 4.62 -5.49
N TYR A 79 -13.88 3.86 -6.04
CA TYR A 79 -13.67 3.67 -7.48
C TYR A 79 -14.36 2.40 -8.02
N ARG A 80 -15.18 1.73 -7.18
CA ARG A 80 -16.01 0.57 -7.51
C ARG A 80 -15.20 -0.55 -8.21
N PRO A 81 -14.22 -1.14 -7.52
CA PRO A 81 -13.34 -2.14 -8.11
C PRO A 81 -14.15 -3.37 -8.50
N ASN A 82 -14.05 -3.78 -9.76
CA ASN A 82 -14.61 -5.02 -10.28
C ASN A 82 -13.46 -5.99 -10.58
N LEU A 83 -13.39 -7.07 -9.81
CA LEU A 83 -12.35 -8.07 -9.90
C LEU A 83 -12.88 -9.34 -10.56
N GLN A 84 -12.17 -9.83 -11.57
CA GLN A 84 -12.46 -11.08 -12.23
C GLN A 84 -11.18 -11.91 -12.35
N LYS A 85 -11.32 -13.23 -12.26
CA LYS A 85 -10.24 -14.18 -12.55
C LYS A 85 -10.58 -14.90 -13.84
N ASP A 86 -9.73 -14.77 -14.84
CA ASP A 86 -9.90 -15.52 -16.10
C ASP A 86 -9.26 -16.91 -15.94
N HIS A 87 -10.10 -17.93 -15.98
CA HIS A 87 -9.66 -19.33 -15.91
C HIS A 87 -9.32 -19.93 -17.28
N VAL A 88 -9.59 -19.21 -18.36
CA VAL A 88 -9.40 -19.64 -19.75
C VAL A 88 -8.06 -19.15 -20.30
N GLN A 89 -7.64 -17.93 -19.93
CA GLN A 89 -6.33 -17.37 -20.28
C GLN A 89 -5.42 -17.26 -19.06
N GLU A 90 -4.54 -18.25 -18.89
CA GLU A 90 -3.32 -18.17 -18.06
C GLU A 90 -3.46 -17.80 -16.57
N ASP A 91 -4.64 -17.97 -15.98
CA ASP A 91 -4.93 -17.72 -14.55
C ASP A 91 -4.67 -16.24 -14.14
N LEU A 92 -4.97 -15.31 -15.05
CA LEU A 92 -4.79 -13.88 -14.85
C LEU A 92 -5.93 -13.24 -14.06
N TRP A 93 -5.59 -12.21 -13.29
CA TRP A 93 -6.54 -11.32 -12.64
C TRP A 93 -6.77 -10.08 -13.49
N THR A 94 -8.04 -9.77 -13.73
CA THR A 94 -8.48 -8.52 -14.35
C THR A 94 -9.19 -7.68 -13.29
N LEU A 95 -8.68 -6.47 -13.08
CA LEU A 95 -9.25 -5.48 -12.16
C LEU A 95 -9.66 -4.25 -12.95
N GLU A 96 -10.94 -3.92 -12.88
CA GLU A 96 -11.49 -2.69 -13.45
C GLU A 96 -11.80 -1.71 -12.34
N ILE A 97 -11.42 -0.44 -12.53
CA ILE A 97 -11.77 0.67 -11.62
C ILE A 97 -12.27 1.85 -12.44
N LYS A 98 -13.05 2.74 -11.81
CA LYS A 98 -13.58 3.94 -12.47
C LYS A 98 -13.02 5.21 -11.84
N ILE A 99 -12.24 5.98 -12.60
CA ILE A 99 -11.64 7.26 -12.18
C ILE A 99 -12.19 8.37 -13.09
N ASP A 100 -12.85 9.38 -12.53
CA ASP A 100 -13.36 10.56 -13.26
C ASP A 100 -14.12 10.23 -14.56
N ASN A 101 -15.02 9.25 -14.49
CA ASN A 101 -15.81 8.70 -15.60
C ASN A 101 -15.05 7.91 -16.66
N LYS A 102 -13.76 7.66 -16.49
CA LYS A 102 -12.98 6.71 -17.29
C LYS A 102 -12.88 5.38 -16.58
N SER A 103 -13.02 4.29 -17.33
CA SER A 103 -12.73 2.96 -16.83
C SER A 103 -11.28 2.61 -17.13
N GLU A 104 -10.55 2.19 -16.10
CA GLU A 104 -9.19 1.67 -16.21
C GLU A 104 -9.24 0.16 -15.97
N THR A 105 -8.52 -0.60 -16.80
CA THR A 105 -8.46 -2.07 -16.73
C THR A 105 -7.03 -2.52 -16.55
N ILE A 106 -6.79 -3.29 -15.50
CA ILE A 106 -5.47 -3.76 -15.11
C ILE A 106 -5.48 -5.29 -15.15
N ILE A 107 -4.53 -5.86 -15.88
CA ILE A 107 -4.39 -7.31 -16.03
C ILE A 107 -3.03 -7.72 -15.46
N LYS A 108 -3.03 -8.58 -14.44
CA LYS A 108 -1.81 -9.09 -13.80
C LYS A 108 -1.98 -10.55 -13.38
N ARG A 109 -0.84 -11.23 -13.21
CA ARG A 109 -0.82 -12.62 -12.75
C ARG A 109 -1.20 -12.78 -11.28
N ASP A 110 -0.72 -11.87 -10.43
CA ASP A 110 -1.02 -11.86 -9.00
C ASP A 110 -2.03 -10.77 -8.66
N LEU A 111 -3.02 -11.12 -7.84
CA LEU A 111 -4.06 -10.18 -7.38
C LEU A 111 -3.47 -8.92 -6.73
N ILE A 112 -2.49 -9.09 -5.84
CA ILE A 112 -1.89 -7.94 -5.15
C ILE A 112 -1.17 -6.99 -6.12
N ASP A 113 -0.63 -7.53 -7.22
CA ASP A 113 0.06 -6.72 -8.22
C ASP A 113 -0.97 -5.91 -9.03
N ALA A 114 -2.14 -6.49 -9.33
CA ALA A 114 -3.25 -5.75 -9.95
C ALA A 114 -3.76 -4.62 -9.02
N LEU A 115 -3.95 -4.93 -7.74
CA LEU A 115 -4.38 -3.96 -6.74
C LEU A 115 -3.35 -2.83 -6.56
N PHE A 116 -2.06 -3.15 -6.55
CA PHE A 116 -1.02 -2.15 -6.42
C PHE A 116 -0.98 -1.18 -7.62
N GLU A 117 -1.14 -1.69 -8.85
CA GLU A 117 -1.26 -0.82 -10.04
C GLU A 117 -2.48 0.09 -9.95
N ALA A 118 -3.63 -0.42 -9.52
CA ALA A 118 -4.84 0.37 -9.34
C ALA A 118 -4.64 1.49 -8.33
N ILE A 119 -3.98 1.19 -7.21
CA ILE A 119 -3.66 2.18 -6.18
C ILE A 119 -2.77 3.30 -6.74
N LYS A 120 -1.77 2.97 -7.55
CA LYS A 120 -0.91 4.00 -8.19
C LYS A 120 -1.70 5.02 -9.00
N LEU A 121 -2.77 4.58 -9.68
CA LEU A 121 -3.60 5.44 -10.51
C LEU A 121 -4.46 6.43 -9.71
N ILE A 122 -4.82 6.10 -8.47
CA ILE A 122 -5.65 6.96 -7.61
C ILE A 122 -4.84 7.84 -6.67
N LEU A 123 -3.55 7.57 -6.51
CA LEU A 123 -2.61 8.36 -5.71
C LEU A 123 -1.97 9.51 -6.51
N VAL A 124 -2.57 9.90 -7.64
CA VAL A 124 -2.10 10.99 -8.53
C VAL A 124 -2.72 12.30 -8.11
#